data_AF-A0A834EU71-F1
#
_entry.id   AF-A0A834EU71-F1
#
_cell.length_a   1.000
_cell.length_b   1.000
_cell.length_c   1.000
_cell.angle_alpha   90.00
_cell.angle_beta   90.00
_cell.angle_gamma   90.00
#
_symmetry.space_group_name_H-M   'P 1'
#
loop_
_entity.id
_entity.type
_entity.pdbx_description
1 polymer ?
#
loop_
_entity_poly.entity_id
_entity_poly.type
_entity_poly.pdbx_seq_one_letter_code
_entity_poly.pdbx_strand_id
1 'polypeptide(L)'
;MARDWPDARGIWHNDNKTFLVWINEEDHLRVISMQKGGNMKEVFTRFCNGLTQIETLFKSKNFEFMWNPHLGYILTCPSNLGTGLRAGVHIKLPHLGKHEKFPEVLKRLRLQKRGTGGVDTAAVGGVFDISNADRLGFSEVELVQMVVDGVKLLIEMEQRLEQGQAIDDLVPAQK
;
A
#
# COMPACT_ATOMS: atom_id res chain seq x y z
N MET A 1 20.70 -9.65 1.61
CA MET A 1 20.05 -9.21 0.34
C MET A 1 21.00 -8.39 -0.54
N ALA A 2 21.94 -7.64 0.04
CA ALA A 2 22.81 -6.71 -0.70
C ALA A 2 24.16 -7.27 -1.22
N ARG A 3 24.36 -8.60 -1.28
CA ARG A 3 25.58 -9.14 -1.92
C ARG A 3 25.62 -8.75 -3.39
N ASP A 4 26.82 -8.52 -3.92
CA ASP A 4 27.08 -8.28 -5.34
C ASP A 4 26.38 -7.03 -5.90
N TRP A 5 26.03 -6.05 -5.07
CA TRP A 5 25.37 -4.82 -5.52
C TRP A 5 26.27 -3.99 -6.46
N PRO A 6 25.79 -3.51 -7.63
CA PRO A 6 24.41 -3.51 -8.13
C PRO A 6 24.10 -4.60 -9.20
N ASP A 7 24.87 -5.69 -9.27
CA ASP A 7 24.71 -6.74 -10.28
C ASP A 7 23.28 -7.31 -10.32
N ALA A 8 22.74 -7.42 -11.54
CA ALA A 8 21.39 -7.91 -11.84
C ALA A 8 20.22 -7.17 -11.18
N ARG A 9 20.42 -5.92 -10.68
CA ARG A 9 19.35 -5.07 -10.17
C ARG A 9 18.91 -4.05 -11.21
N GLY A 10 17.64 -3.69 -11.19
CA GLY A 10 17.12 -2.65 -12.08
C GLY A 10 15.68 -2.27 -11.81
N ILE A 11 15.26 -1.22 -12.51
CA ILE A 11 13.88 -0.73 -12.50
C ILE A 11 13.41 -0.71 -13.94
N TRP A 12 12.34 -1.45 -14.22
CA TRP A 12 11.53 -1.26 -15.41
C TRP A 12 10.37 -0.33 -15.07
N HIS A 13 9.98 0.53 -16.00
CA HIS A 13 8.74 1.31 -15.89
C HIS A 13 8.13 1.57 -17.27
N ASN A 14 6.82 1.78 -17.32
CA ASN A 14 6.19 2.30 -18.53
C ASN A 14 6.57 3.77 -18.77
N ASP A 15 6.40 4.28 -19.99
CA ASP A 15 6.77 5.65 -20.37
C ASP A 15 6.13 6.71 -19.45
N ASN A 16 4.88 6.46 -19.04
CA ASN A 16 4.11 7.35 -18.15
C ASN A 16 4.55 7.30 -16.69
N LYS A 17 5.45 6.39 -16.30
CA LYS A 17 5.90 6.16 -14.91
C LYS A 17 4.73 5.91 -13.93
N THR A 18 3.69 5.25 -14.40
CA THR A 18 2.49 4.87 -13.63
C THR A 18 2.42 3.38 -13.30
N PHE A 19 3.29 2.58 -13.92
CA PHE A 19 3.48 1.16 -13.64
C PHE A 19 4.98 0.85 -13.67
N LEU A 20 5.51 0.32 -12.57
CA LEU A 20 6.93 0.08 -12.34
C LEU A 20 7.14 -1.34 -11.84
N VAL A 21 8.30 -1.91 -12.14
CA VAL A 21 8.72 -3.21 -11.63
C VAL A 21 10.17 -3.08 -11.19
N TRP A 22 10.43 -3.23 -9.89
CA TRP A 22 11.80 -3.36 -9.38
C TRP A 22 12.21 -4.82 -9.43
N ILE A 23 13.45 -5.07 -9.85
CA ILE A 23 13.98 -6.41 -10.10
C ILE A 23 15.16 -6.65 -9.13
N ASN A 24 15.12 -7.77 -8.41
CA ASN A 24 16.18 -8.28 -7.53
C ASN A 24 16.61 -7.33 -6.39
N GLU A 25 15.66 -6.59 -5.83
CA GLU A 25 15.88 -5.76 -4.65
C GLU A 25 15.56 -6.56 -3.37
N GLU A 26 14.41 -6.33 -2.72
CA GLU A 26 13.96 -7.14 -1.58
C GLU A 26 13.38 -8.50 -2.02
N ASP A 27 12.68 -8.53 -3.14
CA ASP A 27 12.14 -9.75 -3.74
C ASP A 27 12.55 -9.84 -5.20
N HIS A 28 12.28 -10.98 -5.85
CA HIS A 28 12.53 -11.13 -7.28
C HIS A 28 11.89 -10.01 -8.08
N LEU A 29 10.62 -9.69 -7.77
CA LEU A 29 9.88 -8.61 -8.38
C LEU A 29 9.10 -7.82 -7.33
N ARG A 30 9.11 -6.49 -7.47
CA ARG A 30 8.17 -5.60 -6.81
C ARG A 30 7.39 -4.82 -7.85
N VAL A 31 6.14 -5.20 -8.05
CA VAL A 31 5.24 -4.57 -9.03
C VAL A 31 4.49 -3.42 -8.37
N ILE A 32 4.53 -2.25 -8.98
CA ILE A 32 4.02 -1.00 -8.42
C ILE A 32 3.13 -0.32 -9.46
N SER A 33 1.91 0.02 -9.07
CA SER A 33 1.06 0.96 -9.82
C SER A 33 0.87 2.20 -8.96
N MET A 34 1.09 3.38 -9.54
CA MET A 34 0.94 4.65 -8.82
C MET A 34 0.54 5.79 -9.75
N GLN A 35 -0.06 6.83 -9.21
CA GLN A 35 -0.33 8.09 -9.91
C GLN A 35 -0.49 9.24 -8.91
N LYS A 36 -0.56 10.47 -9.41
CA LYS A 36 -0.96 11.63 -8.62
C LYS A 36 -2.50 11.68 -8.47
N GLY A 37 -2.98 12.29 -7.39
CA GLY A 37 -4.41 12.37 -7.08
C GLY A 37 -4.95 11.13 -6.36
N GLY A 38 -6.28 11.07 -6.20
CA GLY A 38 -6.96 10.08 -5.35
C GLY A 38 -7.69 8.95 -6.08
N ASN A 39 -7.46 8.75 -7.38
CA ASN A 39 -8.18 7.73 -8.16
C ASN A 39 -7.61 6.32 -7.91
N MET A 40 -7.82 5.79 -6.71
CA MET A 40 -7.33 4.47 -6.30
C MET A 40 -7.87 3.34 -7.19
N LYS A 41 -9.11 3.49 -7.70
CA LYS A 41 -9.72 2.51 -8.60
C LYS A 41 -8.89 2.35 -9.88
N GLU A 42 -8.51 3.45 -10.51
CA GLU A 42 -7.69 3.43 -11.72
C GLU A 42 -6.29 2.85 -11.47
N VAL A 43 -5.65 3.23 -10.35
CA VAL A 43 -4.37 2.67 -9.92
C VAL A 43 -4.48 1.15 -9.79
N PHE A 44 -5.51 0.67 -9.11
CA PHE A 44 -5.72 -0.75 -8.85
C PHE A 44 -6.11 -1.52 -10.11
N THR A 45 -6.95 -0.96 -11.00
CA THR A 45 -7.25 -1.56 -12.30
C THR A 45 -5.97 -1.76 -13.13
N ARG A 46 -5.10 -0.74 -13.19
CA ARG A 46 -3.81 -0.86 -13.87
C ARG A 46 -2.90 -1.90 -13.21
N PHE A 47 -2.89 -1.97 -11.88
CA PHE A 47 -2.13 -2.97 -11.13
C PHE A 47 -2.55 -4.39 -11.49
N CYS A 48 -3.85 -4.70 -11.40
CA CYS A 48 -4.38 -6.04 -11.72
C CYS A 48 -4.10 -6.41 -13.18
N ASN A 49 -4.40 -5.51 -14.13
CA ASN A 49 -4.17 -5.77 -15.54
C ASN A 49 -2.68 -5.99 -15.86
N GLY A 50 -1.79 -5.25 -15.21
CA GLY A 50 -0.35 -5.40 -15.39
C GLY A 50 0.16 -6.72 -14.82
N LEU A 51 -0.25 -7.09 -13.60
CA LEU A 51 0.12 -8.37 -12.98
C LEU A 51 -0.34 -9.57 -13.81
N THR A 52 -1.60 -9.58 -14.25
CA THR A 52 -2.14 -10.67 -15.09
C THR A 52 -1.35 -10.84 -16.39
N GLN A 53 -0.93 -9.73 -17.02
CA GLN A 53 -0.12 -9.77 -18.22
C GLN A 53 1.29 -10.31 -17.94
N ILE A 54 1.95 -9.87 -16.86
CA ILE A 54 3.26 -10.37 -16.46
C ILE A 54 3.20 -11.88 -16.22
N GLU A 55 2.21 -12.34 -15.44
CA GLU A 55 2.05 -13.76 -15.13
C GLU A 55 1.80 -14.60 -16.39
N THR A 56 0.94 -14.10 -17.30
CA THR A 56 0.67 -14.76 -18.59
C THR A 56 1.95 -14.90 -19.43
N LEU A 57 2.77 -13.84 -19.49
CA LEU A 57 4.04 -13.86 -20.21
C LEU A 57 5.04 -14.83 -19.59
N PHE A 58 5.14 -14.90 -18.26
CA PHE A 58 5.99 -15.89 -17.57
C PHE A 58 5.54 -17.32 -17.85
N LYS A 59 4.23 -17.59 -17.77
CA LYS A 59 3.68 -18.91 -18.08
C LYS A 59 3.98 -19.33 -19.53
N SER A 60 3.93 -18.39 -20.48
CA SER A 60 4.32 -18.66 -21.88
C SER A 60 5.79 -19.06 -22.06
N LYS A 61 6.63 -18.82 -21.05
CA LYS A 61 8.05 -19.18 -20.99
C LYS A 61 8.33 -20.28 -19.96
N ASN A 62 7.31 -21.00 -19.51
CA ASN A 62 7.41 -22.08 -18.52
C ASN A 62 7.93 -21.62 -17.13
N PHE A 63 7.68 -20.36 -16.77
CA PHE A 63 7.90 -19.85 -15.42
C PHE A 63 6.57 -19.53 -14.74
N GLU A 64 6.51 -19.70 -13.42
CA GLU A 64 5.33 -19.38 -12.61
C GLU A 64 5.74 -18.63 -11.33
N PHE A 65 4.79 -17.91 -10.74
CA PHE A 65 4.99 -17.33 -9.42
C PHE A 65 4.94 -18.39 -8.33
N MET A 66 5.73 -18.19 -7.27
CA MET A 66 5.67 -19.04 -6.09
C MET A 66 4.37 -18.78 -5.35
N TRP A 67 3.49 -19.78 -5.28
CA TRP A 67 2.19 -19.65 -4.64
C TRP A 67 1.72 -20.99 -4.06
N ASN A 68 1.00 -20.96 -2.93
CA ASN A 68 0.23 -22.12 -2.46
C ASN A 68 -1.07 -21.70 -1.74
N PRO A 69 -2.04 -22.62 -1.56
CA PRO A 69 -3.34 -22.29 -0.97
C PRO A 69 -3.32 -21.77 0.47
N HIS A 70 -2.29 -22.09 1.25
CA HIS A 70 -2.21 -21.69 2.66
C HIS A 70 -1.57 -20.30 2.82
N LEU A 71 -0.46 -20.05 2.10
CA LEU A 71 0.36 -18.86 2.26
C LEU A 71 0.12 -17.81 1.17
N GLY A 72 -0.64 -18.12 0.13
CA GLY A 72 -0.76 -17.26 -1.05
C GLY A 72 0.57 -17.13 -1.78
N TYR A 73 0.89 -15.92 -2.27
CA TYR A 73 2.18 -15.63 -2.90
C TYR A 73 3.30 -15.67 -1.88
N ILE A 74 4.38 -16.37 -2.23
CA ILE A 74 5.56 -16.51 -1.38
C ILE A 74 6.54 -15.39 -1.70
N LEU A 75 6.91 -14.67 -0.65
CA LEU A 75 7.91 -13.61 -0.67
C LEU A 75 8.95 -13.87 0.43
N THR A 76 10.07 -13.15 0.37
CA THR A 76 11.22 -13.38 1.25
C THR A 76 10.88 -13.15 2.73
N CYS A 77 10.12 -12.09 3.04
CA CYS A 77 9.74 -11.75 4.40
C CYS A 77 8.37 -12.34 4.74
N PRO A 78 8.21 -13.06 5.88
CA PRO A 78 6.91 -13.57 6.33
C PRO A 78 5.82 -12.51 6.44
N SER A 79 6.17 -11.24 6.71
CA SER A 79 5.21 -10.14 6.78
C SER A 79 4.52 -9.83 5.45
N ASN A 80 5.09 -10.29 4.33
CA ASN A 80 4.60 -10.01 2.98
C ASN A 80 3.87 -11.21 2.35
N LEU A 81 3.65 -12.31 3.08
CA LEU A 81 2.90 -13.45 2.56
C LEU A 81 1.43 -13.08 2.23
N GLY A 82 0.75 -13.97 1.50
CA GLY A 82 -0.63 -13.81 1.09
C GLY A 82 -0.73 -13.05 -0.22
N THR A 83 -1.22 -11.83 -0.15
CA THR A 83 -1.32 -10.92 -1.31
C THR A 83 0.00 -10.20 -1.61
N GLY A 84 0.89 -10.07 -0.62
CA GLY A 84 2.02 -9.14 -0.67
C GLY A 84 1.61 -7.67 -0.89
N LEU A 85 0.31 -7.36 -0.84
CA LEU A 85 -0.23 -6.10 -1.33
C LEU A 85 -0.15 -5.01 -0.27
N ARG A 86 0.46 -3.89 -0.67
CA ARG A 86 0.43 -2.65 0.09
C ARG A 86 -0.22 -1.56 -0.75
N ALA A 87 -1.54 -1.40 -0.58
CA ALA A 87 -2.26 -0.26 -1.11
C ALA A 87 -2.14 0.91 -0.12
N GLY A 88 -1.86 2.11 -0.63
CA GLY A 88 -1.68 3.27 0.23
C GLY A 88 -1.75 4.59 -0.49
N VAL A 89 -1.77 5.66 0.30
CA VAL A 89 -1.82 7.04 -0.15
C VAL A 89 -0.81 7.89 0.60
N HIS A 90 -0.28 8.89 -0.08
CA HIS A 90 0.31 10.05 0.60
C HIS A 90 -0.81 11.05 0.86
N ILE A 91 -1.16 11.24 2.13
CA ILE A 91 -2.27 12.10 2.55
C ILE A 91 -1.78 13.15 3.55
N LYS A 92 -2.27 14.38 3.40
CA LYS A 92 -1.95 15.50 4.29
C LYS A 92 -2.99 15.55 5.42
N LEU A 93 -2.55 15.33 6.65
CA LEU A 93 -3.36 15.29 7.88
C LEU A 93 -2.72 16.15 8.99
N PRO A 94 -2.54 17.47 8.82
CA PRO A 94 -1.88 18.33 9.79
C PRO A 94 -2.60 18.42 11.14
N HIS A 95 -3.93 18.24 11.18
CA HIS A 95 -4.73 18.28 12.39
C HIS A 95 -4.85 16.88 13.01
N LEU A 96 -5.40 15.91 12.26
CA LEU A 96 -5.59 14.54 12.72
C LEU A 96 -4.25 13.89 13.07
N GLY A 97 -3.19 14.18 12.32
CA GLY A 97 -1.84 13.69 12.59
C GLY A 97 -1.27 14.05 13.97
N LYS A 98 -1.82 15.10 14.62
CA LYS A 98 -1.44 15.55 15.98
C LYS A 98 -2.47 15.13 17.04
N HIS A 99 -3.62 14.59 16.62
CA HIS A 99 -4.71 14.24 17.52
C HIS A 99 -4.38 12.95 18.29
N GLU A 100 -4.68 12.92 19.59
CA GLU A 100 -4.35 11.80 20.48
C GLU A 100 -4.98 10.45 20.03
N LYS A 101 -6.17 10.52 19.40
CA LYS A 101 -6.91 9.35 18.90
C LYS A 101 -6.38 8.80 17.57
N PHE A 102 -5.45 9.46 16.89
CA PHE A 102 -5.00 9.02 15.56
C PHE A 102 -4.43 7.60 15.53
N PRO A 103 -3.58 7.16 16.48
CA PRO A 103 -3.11 5.78 16.54
C PRO A 103 -4.25 4.77 16.74
N GLU A 104 -5.25 5.11 17.55
CA GLU A 104 -6.41 4.25 17.78
C GLU A 104 -7.27 4.13 16.52
N VAL A 105 -7.57 5.24 15.86
CA VAL A 105 -8.34 5.26 14.61
C VAL A 105 -7.66 4.41 13.55
N LEU A 106 -6.34 4.54 13.36
CA LEU A 106 -5.60 3.71 12.41
C LEU A 106 -5.69 2.22 12.76
N LYS A 107 -5.53 1.86 14.04
CA LYS A 107 -5.64 0.47 14.50
C LYS A 107 -7.04 -0.10 14.23
N ARG A 108 -8.10 0.65 14.52
CA ARG A 108 -9.48 0.22 14.29
C ARG A 108 -9.80 0.06 12.80
N LEU A 109 -9.18 0.89 11.95
CA LEU A 109 -9.29 0.81 10.49
C LEU A 109 -8.37 -0.24 9.85
N ARG A 110 -7.51 -0.92 10.63
CA ARG A 110 -6.46 -1.83 10.14
C ARG A 110 -5.50 -1.17 9.15
N LEU A 111 -5.21 0.11 9.40
CA LEU A 111 -4.27 0.91 8.64
C LEU A 111 -2.99 1.13 9.44
N GLN A 112 -1.89 1.32 8.72
CA GLN A 112 -0.59 1.67 9.28
C GLN A 112 -0.11 2.99 8.67
N LYS A 113 0.64 3.77 9.45
CA LYS A 113 1.30 5.00 9.00
C LYS A 113 2.81 4.81 8.91
N ARG A 114 3.42 5.36 7.86
CA ARG A 114 4.86 5.54 7.67
C ARG A 114 5.16 7.02 7.37
N GLY A 115 6.42 7.42 7.50
CA GLY A 115 6.82 8.76 7.06
C GLY A 115 6.80 8.91 5.55
N THR A 116 7.01 10.15 5.09
CA THR A 116 6.77 10.54 3.69
C THR A 116 7.73 9.86 2.70
N GLY A 117 8.90 9.40 3.15
CA GLY A 117 9.89 8.67 2.35
C GLY A 117 9.94 7.16 2.62
N GLY A 118 8.99 6.59 3.36
CA GLY A 118 8.93 5.17 3.67
C GLY A 118 9.09 4.84 5.16
N VAL A 119 9.37 3.57 5.45
CA VAL A 119 9.24 2.96 6.78
C VAL A 119 10.11 3.60 7.85
N ASP A 120 11.26 4.15 7.47
CA ASP A 120 12.23 4.74 8.41
C ASP A 120 12.33 6.27 8.32
N THR A 121 11.35 6.93 7.72
CA THR A 121 11.36 8.39 7.55
C THR A 121 10.37 9.10 8.48
N ALA A 122 10.63 10.37 8.79
CA ALA A 122 9.66 11.21 9.48
C ALA A 122 8.56 11.70 8.53
N ALA A 123 7.38 12.00 9.06
CA ALA A 123 6.35 12.72 8.32
C ALA A 123 6.79 14.18 8.14
N VAL A 124 6.86 14.66 6.90
CA VAL A 124 7.21 16.06 6.59
C VAL A 124 5.92 16.83 6.29
N GLY A 125 5.71 17.97 6.96
CA GLY A 125 4.60 18.89 6.66
C GLY A 125 3.20 18.32 6.89
N GLY A 126 3.06 17.34 7.79
CA GLY A 126 1.79 16.64 8.04
C GLY A 126 1.39 15.66 6.95
N VAL A 127 2.32 15.27 6.05
CA VAL A 127 2.06 14.25 5.02
C VAL A 127 2.47 12.88 5.53
N PHE A 128 1.51 11.96 5.55
CA PHE A 128 1.68 10.58 5.98
C PHE A 128 1.52 9.62 4.81
N ASP A 129 2.30 8.54 4.83
CA ASP A 129 2.06 7.37 3.99
C ASP A 129 1.15 6.41 4.77
N ILE A 130 -0.13 6.35 4.38
CA ILE A 130 -1.15 5.50 4.99
C ILE A 130 -1.43 4.31 4.09
N SER A 131 -1.36 3.09 4.63
CA SER A 131 -1.60 1.85 3.89
C SER A 131 -2.31 0.79 4.72
N ASN A 132 -2.85 -0.25 4.11
CA ASN A 132 -3.33 -1.43 4.84
C ASN A 132 -2.21 -2.04 5.70
N ALA A 133 -2.55 -2.57 6.87
CA ALA A 133 -1.62 -3.28 7.75
C ALA A 133 -1.52 -4.78 7.39
N ASP A 134 -2.64 -5.40 7.01
CA ASP A 134 -2.70 -6.83 6.71
C ASP A 134 -2.25 -7.18 5.30
N ARG A 135 -1.81 -8.42 5.10
CA ARG A 135 -1.34 -8.97 3.81
C ARG A 135 -1.86 -10.37 3.53
N LEU A 136 -1.96 -11.20 4.56
CA LEU A 136 -2.43 -12.59 4.53
C LEU A 136 -3.81 -12.70 5.19
N GLY A 137 -4.66 -13.59 4.66
CA GLY A 137 -6.02 -13.82 5.17
C GLY A 137 -7.09 -12.89 4.57
N PHE A 138 -6.71 -12.01 3.64
CA PHE A 138 -7.61 -11.11 2.91
C PHE A 138 -7.22 -11.11 1.43
N SER A 139 -8.18 -10.91 0.55
CA SER A 139 -7.95 -10.66 -0.88
C SER A 139 -7.42 -9.26 -1.15
N GLU A 140 -6.83 -9.06 -2.33
CA GLU A 140 -6.37 -7.77 -2.82
C GLU A 140 -7.49 -6.73 -2.84
N VAL A 141 -8.70 -7.15 -3.25
CA VAL A 141 -9.88 -6.28 -3.32
C VAL A 141 -10.30 -5.83 -1.93
N GLU A 142 -10.37 -6.75 -0.95
CA GLU A 142 -10.73 -6.41 0.43
C GLU A 142 -9.72 -5.44 1.06
N LEU A 143 -8.42 -5.67 0.84
CA LEU A 143 -7.36 -4.80 1.34
C LEU A 143 -7.44 -3.40 0.73
N VAL A 144 -7.65 -3.29 -0.58
CA VAL A 144 -7.83 -1.98 -1.24
C VAL A 144 -9.09 -1.28 -0.76
N GLN A 145 -10.19 -2.01 -0.58
CA GLN A 145 -11.44 -1.46 -0.07
C GLN A 145 -11.28 -0.91 1.36
N MET A 146 -10.57 -1.65 2.24
CA MET A 146 -10.23 -1.17 3.58
C MET A 146 -9.47 0.15 3.55
N VAL A 147 -8.51 0.30 2.63
CA VAL A 147 -7.77 1.55 2.44
C VAL A 147 -8.67 2.67 1.92
N VAL A 148 -9.49 2.41 0.91
CA VAL A 148 -10.41 3.41 0.35
C VAL A 148 -11.35 3.95 1.42
N ASP A 149 -11.97 3.07 2.21
CA ASP A 149 -12.94 3.47 3.23
C ASP A 149 -12.26 4.18 4.40
N GLY A 150 -11.13 3.64 4.86
CA GLY A 150 -10.38 4.25 5.95
C GLY A 150 -9.85 5.62 5.57
N VAL A 151 -9.30 5.80 4.37
CA VAL A 151 -8.80 7.11 3.89
C VAL A 151 -9.92 8.13 3.76
N LYS A 152 -11.11 7.74 3.30
CA LYS A 152 -12.28 8.64 3.26
C LYS A 152 -12.66 9.13 4.66
N LEU A 153 -12.68 8.25 5.65
CA LEU A 153 -12.96 8.63 7.04
C LEU A 153 -11.87 9.55 7.60
N LEU A 154 -10.59 9.28 7.33
CA LEU A 154 -9.49 10.14 7.76
C LEU A 154 -9.61 11.56 7.17
N ILE A 155 -10.05 11.68 5.90
CA ILE A 155 -10.32 12.98 5.27
C ILE A 155 -11.47 13.71 5.97
N GLU A 156 -12.57 13.01 6.28
CA GLU A 156 -13.70 13.61 6.99
C GLU A 156 -13.29 14.10 8.39
N MET A 157 -12.54 13.29 9.14
CA MET A 157 -12.01 13.66 10.45
C MET A 157 -11.08 14.88 10.36
N GLU A 158 -10.20 14.93 9.35
CA GLU A 158 -9.31 16.08 9.12
C GLU A 158 -10.12 17.36 8.87
N GLN A 159 -11.14 17.29 8.02
CA GLN A 159 -12.01 18.43 7.68
C GLN A 159 -12.79 18.95 8.90
N ARG A 160 -13.25 18.06 9.80
CA ARG A 160 -13.90 18.48 11.05
C ARG A 160 -12.92 19.19 11.98
N LEU A 161 -11.71 18.64 12.14
CA LEU A 161 -10.69 19.25 13.00
C LEU A 161 -10.21 20.60 12.45
N GLU A 162 -10.13 20.76 11.12
CA GLU A 162 -9.85 22.05 10.48
C GLU A 162 -10.90 23.12 10.84
N GLN A 163 -12.16 22.71 11.04
CA GLN A 163 -13.26 23.57 11.47
C GLN A 163 -13.35 23.71 13.01
N GLY A 164 -12.43 23.12 13.77
CA GLY A 164 -12.45 23.13 15.24
C GLY A 164 -13.54 22.24 15.86
N GLN A 165 -14.09 21.29 15.10
CA GLN A 165 -15.13 20.37 15.56
C GLN A 165 -14.52 19.09 16.15
N ALA A 166 -15.22 18.48 17.10
CA ALA A 166 -14.85 17.20 17.67
C ALA A 166 -15.06 16.04 16.68
N ILE A 167 -14.31 14.96 16.89
CA ILE A 167 -14.33 13.74 16.05
C ILE A 167 -14.68 12.47 16.84
N ASP A 168 -15.14 12.62 18.09
CA ASP A 168 -15.43 11.50 18.99
C ASP A 168 -16.49 10.55 18.44
N ASP A 169 -17.49 11.09 17.74
CA ASP A 169 -18.56 10.38 17.07
C ASP A 169 -18.12 9.69 15.77
N LEU A 170 -16.97 10.08 15.21
CA LEU A 170 -16.39 9.50 14.00
C LEU A 170 -15.40 8.37 14.28
N VAL A 171 -15.11 8.05 15.54
CA VAL A 171 -14.20 6.95 15.88
C VAL A 171 -14.83 5.63 15.42
N PRO A 172 -14.21 4.91 14.47
CA PRO A 172 -14.85 3.74 13.85
C PRO A 172 -14.93 2.57 14.83
N ALA A 173 -15.80 1.60 14.56
CA ALA A 173 -15.72 0.29 15.22
C ALA A 173 -14.42 -0.44 14.82
N GLN A 174 -14.00 -1.41 15.63
CA GLN A 174 -12.86 -2.26 15.28
C GLN A 174 -13.24 -3.16 14.09
N LYS A 175 -12.45 -3.07 13.00
CA LYS A 175 -12.50 -4.01 11.88
C LYS A 175 -11.70 -5.28 12.15
#